data_AF-A0AA42BIV3-F1
#
_entry.id   AF-A0AA42BIV3-F1
#
_cell.length_a   1.000
_cell.length_b   1.000
_cell.length_c   1.000
_cell.angle_alpha   90.00
_cell.angle_beta   90.00
_cell.angle_gamma   90.00
#
_symmetry.space_group_name_H-M   'P 1'
#
loop_
_entity.id
_entity.type
_entity.pdbx_description
1 polymer ?
#
loop_
_entity_poly.entity_id
_entity_poly.type
_entity_poly.pdbx_seq_one_letter_code
_entity_poly.pdbx_strand_id
1 'polypeptide(L)'
;DLIVDMTQFFNQYHSIKPYLINDEPPPEKERLQSPEEREELDGLYECILCASCSTSCPSFWWNPDKFVGPAGLLQAYRFIADSRDQATSERLDNLEDPYRLFRCHTIMNCVDVCPKGLNPTKAIGKIKELMVRRAV
;
A
#
# COMPACT_ATOMS: atom_id res chain seq x y z
N ASP A 1 15.15 -25.26 6.03
CA ASP A 1 16.07 -24.27 6.63
C ASP A 1 15.77 -22.85 6.17
N LEU A 2 15.93 -22.49 4.88
CA LEU A 2 15.71 -21.14 4.35
C LEU A 2 14.24 -20.65 4.32
N ILE A 3 13.38 -21.19 5.18
CA ILE A 3 11.97 -20.80 5.33
C ILE A 3 11.91 -19.79 6.47
N VAL A 4 11.32 -18.63 6.20
CA VAL A 4 11.12 -17.58 7.21
C VAL A 4 9.66 -17.53 7.64
N ASP A 5 9.41 -17.06 8.85
CA ASP A 5 8.07 -16.75 9.32
C ASP A 5 7.61 -15.40 8.72
N MET A 6 6.54 -15.44 7.94
CA MET A 6 5.97 -14.28 7.25
C MET A 6 4.78 -13.67 8.00
N THR A 7 4.48 -14.12 9.21
CA THR A 7 3.30 -13.70 9.99
C THR A 7 3.23 -12.17 10.14
N GLN A 8 4.33 -11.52 10.53
CA GLN A 8 4.36 -10.06 10.66
C GLN A 8 4.10 -9.35 9.33
N PHE A 9 4.69 -9.84 8.24
CA PHE A 9 4.46 -9.28 6.90
C PHE A 9 2.98 -9.34 6.50
N PHE A 10 2.33 -10.50 6.69
CA PHE A 10 0.92 -10.65 6.36
C PHE A 10 -0.01 -9.90 7.32
N ASN A 11 0.33 -9.79 8.61
CA ASN A 11 -0.42 -8.96 9.55
C ASN A 11 -0.46 -7.50 9.09
N GLN A 12 0.67 -6.94 8.64
CA GLN A 12 0.70 -5.58 8.12
C GLN A 12 -0.11 -5.45 6.81
N TYR A 13 -0.02 -6.44 5.92
CA TYR A 13 -0.84 -6.48 4.69
C TYR A 13 -2.34 -6.55 4.98
N HIS A 14 -2.77 -7.38 5.93
CA HIS A 14 -4.18 -7.45 6.35
C HIS A 14 -4.64 -6.17 7.04
N SER A 15 -3.75 -5.50 7.78
CA SER A 15 -4.09 -4.28 8.54
C SER A 15 -4.55 -3.10 7.67
N ILE A 16 -4.23 -3.10 6.36
CA ILE A 16 -4.64 -2.05 5.41
C ILE A 16 -5.92 -2.38 4.65
N LYS A 17 -6.61 -3.47 5.00
CA LYS A 17 -7.84 -3.96 4.36
C LYS A 17 -7.66 -4.11 2.83
N PRO A 18 -6.88 -5.10 2.35
CA PRO A 18 -6.43 -5.19 0.95
C PRO A 18 -7.50 -5.79 0.03
N TYR A 19 -8.70 -5.23 0.06
CA TYR A 19 -9.84 -5.61 -0.76
C TYR A 19 -10.67 -4.38 -1.09
N LEU A 20 -11.40 -4.41 -2.21
CA LEU A 20 -12.25 -3.30 -2.66
C LEU A 20 -13.38 -3.07 -1.65
N ILE A 21 -13.58 -1.83 -1.22
CA ILE A 21 -14.70 -1.41 -0.38
C ILE A 21 -15.57 -0.45 -1.18
N ASN A 22 -16.79 -0.87 -1.46
CA ASN A 22 -17.79 -0.12 -2.21
C ASN A 22 -19.17 -0.58 -1.74
N ASP A 23 -19.93 0.32 -1.12
CA ASP A 23 -21.20 0.00 -0.47
C ASP A 23 -22.40 0.06 -1.44
N GLU A 24 -22.16 0.46 -2.68
CA GLU A 24 -23.21 0.42 -3.71
C GLU A 24 -23.53 -1.03 -4.10
N PRO A 25 -24.82 -1.34 -4.35
CA PRO A 25 -25.21 -2.62 -4.92
C PRO A 25 -24.39 -2.93 -6.18
N PRO A 26 -23.96 -4.19 -6.39
CA PRO A 26 -23.31 -4.58 -7.63
C PRO A 26 -24.16 -4.17 -8.84
N PRO A 27 -23.60 -3.48 -9.85
CA PRO A 27 -24.34 -3.15 -11.05
C PRO A 27 -24.71 -4.42 -11.84
N GLU A 28 -25.61 -4.30 -12.83
CA GLU A 28 -25.97 -5.44 -13.70
C GLU A 28 -24.77 -6.01 -14.48
N LYS A 29 -23.74 -5.20 -14.69
CA LYS A 29 -22.49 -5.53 -15.39
C LYS A 29 -21.29 -5.22 -14.49
N GLU A 30 -20.12 -4.96 -15.08
CA GLU A 30 -18.95 -4.46 -14.37
C GLU A 30 -19.12 -3.02 -13.88
N ARG A 31 -18.37 -2.65 -12.83
CA ARG A 31 -18.15 -1.25 -12.48
C ARG A 31 -17.30 -0.61 -13.56
N LEU A 32 -17.81 0.43 -14.20
CA LEU A 32 -17.09 1.15 -15.26
C LEU A 32 -15.86 1.84 -14.68
N GLN A 33 -14.76 1.77 -15.42
CA GLN A 33 -13.48 2.41 -15.10
C GLN A 33 -12.84 2.83 -16.42
N SER A 34 -12.41 4.09 -16.54
CA SER A 34 -11.76 4.55 -17.78
C SER A 34 -10.35 3.97 -17.92
N PRO A 35 -9.76 3.91 -19.13
CA PRO A 35 -8.36 3.52 -19.30
C PRO A 35 -7.41 4.37 -18.44
N GLU A 36 -7.65 5.68 -18.36
CA GLU A 36 -6.84 6.61 -17.56
C GLU A 36 -6.93 6.30 -16.05
N GLU A 37 -8.13 6.03 -15.53
CA GLU A 37 -8.32 5.60 -14.14
C GLU A 37 -7.65 4.24 -13.86
N ARG A 38 -7.71 3.33 -14.84
CA ARG A 38 -7.09 2.01 -14.73
C ARG A 38 -5.57 2.09 -14.74
N GLU A 39 -4.98 2.97 -15.53
CA GLU A 39 -3.53 3.19 -15.62
C GLU A 39 -2.93 3.61 -14.27
N GLU A 40 -3.68 4.31 -13.41
CA GLU A 40 -3.23 4.66 -12.05
C GLU A 40 -2.92 3.43 -11.16
N LEU A 41 -3.42 2.24 -11.53
CA LEU A 41 -3.15 1.00 -10.82
C LEU A 41 -1.88 0.29 -11.29
N ASP A 42 -1.34 0.65 -12.45
CA ASP A 42 -0.14 0.01 -13.02
C ASP A 42 1.09 0.32 -12.15
N GLY A 43 1.90 -0.72 -11.93
CA GLY A 43 3.00 -0.68 -10.98
C GLY A 43 2.59 -0.83 -9.51
N LEU A 44 1.30 -1.02 -9.21
CA LEU A 44 0.77 -1.30 -7.88
C LEU A 44 0.24 -2.73 -7.76
N TYR A 45 -0.58 -3.17 -8.73
CA TYR A 45 -1.30 -4.44 -8.63
C TYR A 45 -0.44 -5.68 -8.89
N GLU A 46 0.72 -5.52 -9.50
CA GLU A 46 1.67 -6.56 -9.92
C GLU A 46 2.57 -7.04 -8.77
N CYS A 47 2.38 -6.51 -7.56
CA CYS A 47 3.09 -6.96 -6.38
C CYS A 47 2.84 -8.46 -6.12
N ILE A 48 3.92 -9.23 -6.01
CA ILE A 48 3.87 -10.68 -5.81
C ILE A 48 3.98 -11.11 -4.33
N LEU A 49 3.87 -10.16 -3.40
CA LEU A 49 3.94 -10.40 -1.94
C LEU A 49 5.18 -11.20 -1.48
N CYS A 50 6.32 -11.05 -2.16
CA CYS A 50 7.57 -11.75 -1.84
C CYS A 50 8.32 -11.21 -0.60
N ALA A 51 7.82 -10.13 0.01
CA ALA A 51 8.42 -9.40 1.13
C ALA A 51 9.82 -8.78 0.94
N SER A 52 10.51 -8.99 -0.20
CA SER A 52 11.88 -8.47 -0.43
C SER A 52 12.05 -7.00 -0.08
N CYS A 53 11.08 -6.16 -0.45
CA CYS A 53 11.13 -4.72 -0.16
C CYS A 53 10.94 -4.40 1.34
N SER A 54 10.07 -5.13 2.04
CA SER A 54 9.83 -4.90 3.47
C SER A 54 10.99 -5.41 4.31
N THR A 55 11.52 -6.58 3.97
CA THR A 55 12.66 -7.18 4.69
C THR A 55 13.99 -6.51 4.37
N SER A 56 14.06 -5.63 3.36
CA SER A 56 15.22 -4.75 3.13
C SER A 56 15.11 -3.37 3.79
N CYS A 57 13.98 -3.05 4.42
CA CYS A 57 13.67 -1.72 4.95
C CYS A 57 14.04 -1.60 6.44
N PRO A 58 15.01 -0.73 6.83
CA PRO A 58 15.39 -0.57 8.24
C PRO A 58 14.24 -0.14 9.15
N SER A 59 13.34 0.73 8.67
CA SER A 59 12.16 1.15 9.43
C SER A 59 11.22 -0.01 9.79
N PHE A 60 11.16 -1.02 8.91
CA PHE A 60 10.37 -2.23 9.15
C PHE A 60 11.06 -3.17 10.14
N TRP A 61 12.39 -3.28 10.11
CA TRP A 61 13.14 -4.08 11.10
C TRP A 61 12.90 -3.64 12.53
N TRP A 62 12.88 -2.32 12.75
CA TRP A 62 12.74 -1.75 14.09
C TRP A 62 11.30 -1.71 14.61
N ASN A 63 10.30 -1.75 13.72
CA ASN A 63 8.89 -1.61 14.09
C ASN A 63 7.97 -2.49 13.21
N PRO A 64 8.22 -3.81 13.09
CA PRO A 64 7.51 -4.67 12.14
C PRO A 64 6.02 -4.86 12.46
N ASP A 65 5.63 -4.60 13.72
CA ASP A 65 4.26 -4.66 14.25
C ASP A 65 3.51 -3.33 14.15
N LYS A 66 4.20 -2.22 13.84
CA LYS A 66 3.60 -0.87 13.80
C LYS A 66 3.71 -0.22 12.43
N PHE A 67 4.89 -0.24 11.82
CA PHE A 67 5.08 0.31 10.49
C PHE A 67 4.55 -0.67 9.45
N VAL A 68 3.65 -0.20 8.57
CA VAL A 68 3.01 -1.06 7.56
C VAL A 68 4.03 -1.67 6.59
N GLY A 69 5.15 -0.96 6.35
CA GLY A 69 6.18 -1.41 5.44
C GLY A 69 5.87 -1.12 3.97
N PRO A 70 6.88 -1.18 3.08
CA PRO A 70 6.74 -0.79 1.68
C PRO A 70 5.75 -1.64 0.90
N ALA A 71 5.71 -2.96 1.10
CA ALA A 71 4.74 -3.81 0.41
C ALA A 71 3.29 -3.49 0.81
N GLY A 72 3.03 -3.36 2.12
CA GLY A 72 1.71 -3.01 2.63
C GLY A 72 1.26 -1.62 2.19
N LEU A 73 2.16 -0.63 2.20
CA LEU A 73 1.83 0.73 1.75
C LEU A 73 1.65 0.83 0.22
N LEU A 74 2.37 0.03 -0.57
CA LEU A 74 2.10 -0.10 -2.01
C LEU A 74 0.68 -0.63 -2.25
N GLN A 75 0.27 -1.65 -1.49
CA GLN A 75 -1.07 -2.22 -1.59
C GLN A 75 -2.16 -1.31 -1.00
N ALA A 76 -1.86 -0.54 0.05
CA ALA A 76 -2.78 0.48 0.54
C ALA A 76 -3.04 1.54 -0.53
N TYR A 77 -1.97 2.03 -1.18
CA TYR A 77 -2.11 3.00 -2.27
C TYR A 77 -2.87 2.43 -3.47
N ARG A 78 -2.69 1.15 -3.81
CA ARG A 78 -3.46 0.47 -4.85
C ARG A 78 -4.97 0.67 -4.67
N PHE A 79 -5.49 0.49 -3.45
CA PHE A 79 -6.92 0.66 -3.20
C PHE A 79 -7.32 2.13 -3.04
N ILE A 80 -6.46 2.99 -2.50
CA ILE A 80 -6.70 4.44 -2.43
C ILE A 80 -6.82 5.06 -3.83
N ALA A 81 -6.08 4.54 -4.81
CA ALA A 81 -6.06 5.03 -6.19
C ALA A 81 -7.13 4.38 -7.10
N ASP A 82 -7.79 3.30 -6.67
CA ASP A 82 -8.79 2.61 -7.48
C ASP A 82 -10.10 3.40 -7.49
N SER A 83 -10.52 3.91 -8.64
CA SER A 83 -11.76 4.70 -8.79
C SER A 83 -13.03 3.97 -8.34
N ARG A 84 -12.96 2.64 -8.20
CA ARG A 84 -14.08 1.81 -7.74
C ARG A 84 -14.15 1.69 -6.22
N ASP A 85 -13.10 2.08 -5.49
CA ASP A 85 -13.06 2.04 -4.01
C ASP A 85 -13.62 3.33 -3.43
N GLN A 86 -14.56 3.21 -2.50
CA GLN A 86 -15.25 4.35 -1.86
C GLN A 86 -14.73 4.62 -0.44
N ALA A 87 -13.76 3.85 0.05
CA ALA A 87 -13.27 3.94 1.43
C ALA A 87 -12.00 4.78 1.58
N THR A 88 -11.68 5.67 0.62
CA THR A 88 -10.45 6.47 0.64
C THR A 88 -10.23 7.21 1.96
N SER A 89 -11.25 7.88 2.49
CA SER A 89 -11.14 8.60 3.78
C SER A 89 -10.83 7.65 4.94
N GLU A 90 -11.54 6.52 5.04
CA GLU A 90 -11.31 5.51 6.07
C GLU A 90 -9.89 4.90 5.98
N ARG A 91 -9.41 4.66 4.75
CA ARG A 91 -8.05 4.15 4.50
C ARG A 91 -7.00 5.17 4.92
N LEU A 92 -7.23 6.45 4.67
CA LEU A 92 -6.34 7.51 5.12
C LEU A 92 -6.37 7.62 6.65
N ASP A 93 -7.54 7.59 7.29
CA ASP A 93 -7.65 7.58 8.76
C ASP A 93 -6.87 6.41 9.38
N ASN A 94 -6.96 5.22 8.77
CA ASN A 94 -6.19 4.05 9.21
C ASN A 94 -4.68 4.26 9.13
N LEU A 95 -4.18 5.10 8.22
CA LEU A 95 -2.76 5.37 8.02
C LEU A 95 -2.27 6.62 8.76
N GLU A 96 -3.18 7.40 9.36
CA GLU A 96 -2.91 8.60 10.13
C GLU A 96 -2.37 8.28 11.54
N ASP A 97 -1.26 7.56 11.58
CA ASP A 97 -0.53 7.20 12.81
C ASP A 97 0.98 7.45 12.60
N PRO A 98 1.70 7.97 13.62
CA PRO A 98 3.13 8.28 13.50
C PRO A 98 4.01 7.09 13.09
N TYR A 99 3.57 5.86 13.35
CA TYR A 99 4.31 4.66 13.00
C TYR A 99 3.86 4.05 11.67
N ARG A 100 2.55 4.00 11.38
CA ARG A 100 1.98 3.25 10.25
C ARG A 100 2.50 3.72 8.90
N LEU A 101 2.53 5.03 8.66
CA LEU A 101 2.96 5.65 7.39
C LEU A 101 4.28 6.41 7.51
N PHE A 102 4.45 7.17 8.59
CA PHE A 102 5.48 8.22 8.66
C PHE A 102 6.88 7.72 9.01
N ARG A 103 7.07 6.42 9.25
CA ARG A 103 8.41 5.79 9.43
C ARG A 103 9.18 5.59 8.13
N CYS A 104 8.57 5.83 6.97
CA CYS A 104 9.31 5.85 5.71
C CYS A 104 10.17 7.13 5.60
N HIS A 105 11.49 6.96 5.62
CA HIS A 105 12.50 8.02 5.48
C HIS A 105 13.13 8.09 4.09
N THR A 106 12.48 7.54 3.06
CA THR A 106 13.00 7.56 1.68
C THR A 106 14.40 6.95 1.58
N ILE A 107 14.63 5.84 2.29
CA ILE A 107 15.89 5.07 2.25
C ILE A 107 16.09 4.39 0.89
N MET A 108 14.99 4.12 0.19
CA MET A 108 14.92 3.57 -1.18
C MET A 108 15.39 2.12 -1.39
N ASN A 109 15.90 1.42 -0.38
CA ASN A 109 16.17 -0.04 -0.45
C ASN A 109 15.02 -0.85 -1.05
N CYS A 110 13.77 -0.45 -0.79
CA CYS A 110 12.57 -1.14 -1.28
C CYS A 110 12.42 -1.11 -2.81
N VAL A 111 12.94 -0.08 -3.47
CA VAL A 111 12.91 0.08 -4.93
C VAL A 111 13.98 -0.82 -5.56
N ASP A 112 15.20 -0.76 -5.03
CA ASP A 112 16.36 -1.48 -5.58
C ASP A 112 16.19 -3.00 -5.58
N VAL A 113 15.51 -3.54 -4.56
CA VAL A 113 15.36 -4.99 -4.38
C VAL A 113 14.07 -5.55 -4.97
N CYS A 114 13.16 -4.73 -5.50
CA CYS A 114 11.88 -5.22 -5.98
C CYS A 114 12.08 -6.08 -7.25
N PRO A 115 11.79 -7.40 -7.23
CA PRO A 115 12.02 -8.26 -8.39
C PRO A 115 11.08 -7.96 -9.57
N LYS A 116 10.07 -7.11 -9.35
CA LYS A 116 9.10 -6.64 -10.33
C LYS A 116 9.36 -5.21 -10.79
N GLY A 117 10.40 -4.54 -10.29
CA GLY A 117 10.72 -3.15 -10.62
C GLY A 117 9.68 -2.13 -10.13
N LEU A 118 8.88 -2.48 -9.11
CA LEU A 118 7.86 -1.59 -8.56
C LEU A 118 8.50 -0.53 -7.67
N ASN A 119 7.81 0.59 -7.46
CA ASN A 119 8.33 1.70 -6.67
C ASN A 119 7.45 2.01 -5.44
N PRO A 120 7.65 1.29 -4.31
CA PRO A 120 6.96 1.58 -3.07
C PRO A 120 7.20 3.00 -2.54
N THR A 121 8.39 3.57 -2.74
CA THR A 121 8.71 4.94 -2.31
C THR A 121 7.78 5.96 -2.97
N LYS A 122 7.52 5.82 -4.29
CA LYS A 122 6.59 6.68 -5.03
C LYS A 122 5.16 6.56 -4.48
N ALA A 123 4.68 5.34 -4.25
CA ALA A 123 3.34 5.09 -3.70
C ALA A 123 3.19 5.69 -2.28
N ILE A 124 4.20 5.51 -1.41
CA ILE A 124 4.21 6.12 -0.07
C ILE A 124 4.18 7.65 -0.15
N GLY A 125 4.92 8.24 -1.09
CA GLY A 125 4.89 9.67 -1.36
C GLY A 125 3.49 10.17 -1.74
N LYS A 126 2.78 9.41 -2.58
CA LYS A 126 1.40 9.73 -2.98
C LYS A 126 0.41 9.66 -1.82
N ILE A 127 0.52 8.66 -0.94
CA ILE A 127 -0.30 8.62 0.29
C ILE A 127 -0.02 9.87 1.15
N LYS A 128 1.25 10.22 1.38
CA LYS A 128 1.61 11.41 2.16
C LYS A 128 1.08 12.71 1.53
N GLU A 129 1.12 12.82 0.20
CA GLU A 129 0.54 13.95 -0.53
C GLU A 129 -0.97 14.08 -0.28
N LEU A 130 -1.72 12.97 -0.34
CA LEU A 130 -3.15 12.95 -0.05
C LEU A 130 -3.45 13.33 1.41
N MET A 131 -2.63 12.87 2.37
CA MET A 131 -2.76 13.25 3.78
C MET A 131 -2.62 14.76 3.98
N VAL A 132 -1.61 15.38 3.35
CA VAL A 132 -1.40 16.83 3.45
C VAL A 132 -2.55 17.58 2.80
N ARG A 133 -3.03 17.15 1.61
CA ARG A 133 -4.18 17.78 0.94
C ARG A 133 -5.47 17.70 1.75
N ARG A 134 -5.63 16.68 2.60
CA ARG A 134 -6.81 16.53 3.47
C ARG A 134 -6.74 17.41 4.73
N ALA A 135 -5.53 17.74 5.19
CA ALA A 135 -5.31 18.54 6.41
C ALA A 135 -5.40 20.06 6.18
N VAL A 136 -5.40 20.51 4.92
CA VAL A 136 -5.56 21.92 4.50
C VAL A 136 -6.98 22.15 4.04
#